data_AF-A0A967N8C2-F1
#
_entry.id   AF-A0A967N8C2-F1
#
_cell.length_a   1.000
_cell.length_b   1.000
_cell.length_c   1.000
_cell.angle_alpha   90.00
_cell.angle_beta   90.00
_cell.angle_gamma   90.00
#
_symmetry.space_group_name_H-M   'P 1'
#
loop_
_entity.id
_entity.type
_entity.pdbx_description
1 polymer ?
#
loop_
_entity_poly.entity_id
_entity_poly.type
_entity_poly.pdbx_seq_one_letter_code
_entity_poly.pdbx_strand_id
1 'polypeptide(L)'
;LLLPGSLSGQVVQGDVVDRLVAVVGDSVVVQTQVQEEIQRMALQGPPVPDETDPEYEEFFRTVLDQFVDRLLILQAAARDSLIQVDDALIDERVNEQITQLAQQFGGQTQFQQALAA
;
A
#
# COMPACT_ATOMS: atom_id res chain seq x y z
N LEU A 1 2.44 -23.19 58.66
CA LEU A 1 1.83 -23.62 57.38
C LEU A 1 1.77 -22.40 56.47
N LEU A 2 2.77 -22.23 55.58
CA LEU A 2 2.72 -21.23 54.50
C LEU A 2 2.09 -21.90 53.28
N LEU A 3 1.00 -21.32 52.75
CA LEU A 3 0.44 -21.69 51.45
C LEU A 3 0.90 -20.65 50.42
N PRO A 4 1.43 -21.07 49.25
CA PRO A 4 1.89 -20.15 48.22
C PRO A 4 0.68 -19.60 47.45
N GLY A 5 0.62 -18.27 47.29
CA GLY A 5 -0.35 -17.61 46.41
C GLY A 5 0.08 -17.78 44.96
N SER A 6 -0.80 -18.35 44.13
CA SER A 6 -0.63 -18.44 42.70
C SER A 6 -0.74 -17.04 42.06
N LEU A 7 0.35 -16.54 41.50
CA LEU A 7 0.34 -15.37 40.62
C LEU A 7 -0.11 -15.82 39.22
N SER A 8 -1.38 -15.56 38.89
CA SER A 8 -1.84 -15.63 37.51
C SER A 8 -1.35 -14.40 36.76
N GLY A 9 -0.34 -14.56 35.91
CA GLY A 9 0.07 -13.52 34.97
C GLY A 9 -1.04 -13.29 33.94
N GLN A 10 -1.66 -12.11 33.95
CA GLN A 10 -2.56 -11.68 32.89
C GLN A 10 -1.73 -11.41 31.64
N VAL A 11 -1.89 -12.26 30.63
CA VAL A 11 -1.40 -12.00 29.28
C VAL A 11 -2.23 -10.85 28.74
N VAL A 12 -1.63 -9.66 28.64
CA VAL A 12 -2.24 -8.52 27.95
C VAL A 12 -2.38 -8.94 26.49
N GLN A 13 -3.61 -9.20 26.04
CA GLN A 13 -3.88 -9.36 24.62
C GLN A 13 -3.63 -7.99 23.99
N GLY A 14 -2.47 -7.83 23.37
CA GLY A 14 -2.17 -6.65 22.58
C GLY A 14 -3.14 -6.56 21.41
N ASP A 15 -3.67 -5.36 21.18
CA ASP A 15 -4.57 -5.10 20.06
C ASP A 15 -3.78 -5.30 18.74
N VAL A 16 -4.25 -6.22 17.89
CA VAL A 16 -3.57 -6.52 16.62
C VAL A 16 -3.93 -5.42 15.62
N VAL A 17 -3.00 -4.51 15.39
CA VAL A 17 -3.21 -3.33 14.53
C VAL A 17 -3.24 -3.70 13.04
N ASP A 18 -2.39 -4.64 12.59
CA ASP A 18 -2.37 -5.13 11.20
C ASP A 18 -1.85 -6.57 11.16
N ARG A 19 -2.25 -7.33 10.13
CA ARG A 19 -1.85 -8.74 9.93
C ARG A 19 -0.78 -8.84 8.85
N LEU A 20 0.23 -9.66 9.11
CA LEU A 20 1.21 -10.06 8.10
C LEU A 20 0.61 -11.15 7.21
N VAL A 21 0.59 -10.92 5.90
CA VAL A 21 0.06 -11.88 4.91
C VAL A 21 1.16 -12.61 4.15
N ALA A 22 2.35 -12.01 4.02
CA ALA A 22 3.52 -12.67 3.47
C ALA A 22 4.84 -12.08 3.99
N VAL A 23 5.90 -12.90 3.94
CA VAL A 23 7.29 -12.48 4.15
C VAL A 23 8.08 -12.88 2.90
N VAL A 24 8.70 -11.90 2.25
CA VAL A 24 9.45 -12.07 1.00
C VAL A 24 10.86 -11.60 1.23
N GLY A 25 11.81 -12.52 1.40
CA GLY A 25 13.21 -12.17 1.69
C GLY A 25 13.35 -11.34 2.97
N ASP A 26 13.70 -10.06 2.83
CA ASP A 26 13.85 -9.06 3.90
C ASP A 26 12.64 -8.12 4.03
N SER A 27 11.63 -8.27 3.18
CA SER A 27 10.45 -7.44 3.11
C SER A 27 9.21 -8.17 3.64
N VAL A 28 8.24 -7.42 4.18
CA VAL A 28 6.98 -7.96 4.68
C VAL A 28 5.81 -7.33 3.95
N VAL A 29 4.78 -8.14 3.65
CA VAL A 29 3.52 -7.67 3.07
C VAL A 29 2.44 -7.76 4.14
N VAL A 30 1.78 -6.64 4.40
CA VAL A 30 0.67 -6.53 5.37
C VAL A 30 -0.68 -6.61 4.67
N GLN A 31 -1.71 -6.99 5.41
CA GLN A 31 -3.05 -7.16 4.87
C GLN A 31 -3.62 -5.84 4.33
N THR A 32 -3.39 -4.73 5.02
CA THR A 32 -3.86 -3.40 4.60
C THR A 32 -3.29 -2.98 3.26
N GLN A 33 -2.01 -3.27 2.99
CA GLN A 33 -1.37 -2.91 1.71
C GLN A 33 -2.02 -3.62 0.52
N VAL A 34 -2.36 -4.91 0.67
CA VAL A 34 -3.03 -5.67 -0.39
C VAL A 34 -4.45 -5.14 -0.61
N GLN A 35 -5.19 -4.87 0.46
CA GLN A 35 -6.53 -4.29 0.39
C GLN A 35 -6.52 -2.91 -0.29
N GLU A 36 -5.58 -2.03 0.04
CA GLU A 36 -5.46 -0.72 -0.60
C GLU A 36 -5.20 -0.83 -2.10
N GLU A 37 -4.38 -1.79 -2.54
CA GLU A 37 -4.14 -2.03 -3.96
C GLU A 37 -5.41 -2.53 -4.66
N ILE A 38 -6.14 -3.46 -4.03
CA ILE A 38 -7.44 -3.94 -4.53
C ILE A 38 -8.42 -2.77 -4.69
N GLN A 39 -8.49 -1.86 -3.71
CA GLN A 39 -9.33 -0.68 -3.77
C GLN A 39 -8.88 0.28 -4.89
N ARG A 40 -7.57 0.48 -5.08
CA ARG A 40 -7.04 1.27 -6.20
C ARG A 40 -7.44 0.66 -7.55
N MET A 41 -7.38 -0.66 -7.69
CA MET A 41 -7.80 -1.36 -8.91
C MET A 41 -9.31 -1.17 -9.15
N ALA A 42 -10.14 -1.25 -8.11
CA ALA A 42 -11.58 -1.03 -8.23
C ALA A 42 -11.93 0.36 -8.79
N LEU A 43 -11.12 1.39 -8.46
CA LEU A 43 -11.28 2.75 -8.98
C LEU A 43 -10.80 2.91 -10.43
N GLN A 44 -9.94 2.01 -10.93
CA GLN A 44 -9.34 2.08 -12.27
C GLN A 44 -10.18 1.39 -13.35
N GLY A 45 -11.26 0.70 -12.99
CA GLY A 45 -12.25 0.16 -13.92
C GLY A 45 -12.28 -1.37 -14.13
N PRO A 46 -11.25 -2.18 -13.83
CA PRO A 46 -11.41 -3.63 -13.81
C PRO A 46 -12.47 -4.08 -12.79
N PRO A 47 -13.27 -5.11 -13.11
CA PRO A 47 -14.17 -5.70 -12.13
C PRO A 47 -13.34 -6.35 -11.03
N VAL A 48 -13.53 -5.87 -9.80
CA VAL A 48 -12.97 -6.45 -8.59
C VAL A 48 -14.09 -7.23 -7.89
N PRO A 49 -13.89 -8.51 -7.54
CA PRO A 49 -14.88 -9.28 -6.77
C PRO A 49 -15.12 -8.66 -5.41
N ASP A 50 -16.36 -8.74 -4.91
CA ASP A 50 -16.68 -8.30 -3.55
C ASP A 50 -16.10 -9.28 -2.52
N GLU A 51 -15.80 -8.82 -1.30
CA GLU A 51 -15.23 -9.67 -0.24
C GLU A 51 -16.09 -10.90 0.10
N THR A 52 -17.39 -10.83 -0.19
CA THR A 52 -18.35 -11.93 0.02
C THR A 52 -18.34 -12.96 -1.09
N ASP A 53 -17.71 -12.66 -2.23
CA ASP A 53 -17.69 -13.55 -3.38
C ASP A 53 -16.70 -14.70 -3.16
N PRO A 54 -17.03 -15.93 -3.62
CA PRO A 54 -16.13 -17.08 -3.49
C PRO A 54 -14.81 -16.90 -4.24
N GLU A 55 -14.78 -16.03 -5.26
CA GLU A 55 -13.61 -15.73 -6.09
C GLU A 55 -12.67 -14.70 -5.43
N TYR A 56 -13.12 -14.00 -4.38
CA TYR A 56 -12.33 -12.95 -3.73
C TYR A 56 -11.01 -13.47 -3.17
N GLU A 57 -10.99 -14.66 -2.57
CA GLU A 57 -9.76 -15.19 -1.98
C GLU A 57 -8.69 -15.50 -3.05
N GLU A 58 -9.11 -15.99 -4.22
CA GLU A 58 -8.21 -16.22 -5.36
C GLU A 58 -7.72 -14.90 -5.96
N PHE A 59 -8.61 -13.91 -6.07
CA PHE A 59 -8.24 -12.57 -6.50
C PHE A 59 -7.25 -11.90 -5.54
N PHE A 60 -7.51 -11.98 -4.23
CA PHE A 60 -6.63 -11.47 -3.19
C PHE A 60 -5.24 -12.12 -3.28
N ARG A 61 -5.18 -13.45 -3.47
CA ARG A 61 -3.90 -14.15 -3.69
C ARG A 61 -3.20 -13.68 -4.95
N THR A 62 -3.93 -13.45 -6.03
CA THR A 62 -3.35 -12.92 -7.28
C THR A 62 -2.71 -11.55 -7.06
N VAL A 63 -3.36 -10.66 -6.32
CA VAL A 63 -2.78 -9.35 -5.98
C VAL A 63 -1.58 -9.51 -5.03
N LEU A 64 -1.67 -10.41 -4.05
CA LEU A 64 -0.55 -10.73 -3.17
C LEU A 64 0.67 -11.23 -3.96
N ASP A 65 0.48 -12.11 -4.95
CA ASP A 65 1.56 -12.62 -5.80
C ASP A 65 2.22 -11.48 -6.60
N GLN A 66 1.45 -10.50 -7.08
CA GLN A 66 2.04 -9.31 -7.73
C GLN A 66 2.94 -8.50 -6.78
N PHE A 67 2.58 -8.41 -5.49
CA PHE A 67 3.46 -7.82 -4.49
C PHE A 67 4.74 -8.64 -4.30
N VAL A 68 4.62 -9.97 -4.22
CA VAL A 68 5.77 -10.86 -4.09
C VAL A 68 6.72 -10.68 -5.26
N ASP A 69 6.22 -10.75 -6.50
CA ASP A 69 7.02 -10.59 -7.72
C ASP A 69 7.74 -9.23 -7.76
N ARG A 70 7.03 -8.15 -7.43
CA ARG A 70 7.63 -6.81 -7.36
C ARG A 70 8.74 -6.74 -6.32
N LEU A 71 8.53 -7.32 -5.14
CA LEU A 71 9.53 -7.34 -4.07
C LEU A 71 10.76 -8.16 -4.46
N LEU A 72 10.59 -9.28 -5.17
CA LEU A 72 11.72 -10.06 -5.68
C LEU A 72 12.57 -9.26 -6.67
N ILE A 73 11.94 -8.51 -7.57
CA ILE A 73 12.63 -7.60 -8.50
C ILE A 73 13.38 -6.51 -7.73
N LEU A 74 12.71 -5.87 -6.76
CA LEU A 74 13.32 -4.81 -5.95
C LEU A 74 14.51 -5.33 -5.13
N GLN A 75 14.42 -6.54 -4.58
CA GLN A 75 15.53 -7.17 -3.87
C GLN A 75 16.70 -7.50 -4.79
N ALA A 76 16.43 -7.99 -5.99
CA ALA A 76 17.47 -8.21 -7.00
C ALA A 76 18.16 -6.89 -7.36
N ALA A 77 17.39 -5.83 -7.61
CA ALA A 77 17.91 -4.49 -7.89
C ALA A 77 18.69 -3.87 -6.72
N ALA A 78 18.25 -4.08 -5.48
CA ALA A 78 18.96 -3.59 -4.29
C ALA A 78 20.31 -4.29 -4.08
N ARG A 79 20.39 -5.59 -4.43
CA ARG A 79 21.63 -6.36 -4.39
C ARG A 79 22.57 -6.02 -5.55
N ASP A 80 22.02 -5.69 -6.70
CA ASP A 80 22.74 -5.24 -7.88
C ASP A 80 22.90 -3.71 -7.86
N SER A 81 23.87 -3.23 -7.07
CA SER A 81 24.07 -1.84 -6.65
C SER A 81 24.35 -0.80 -7.76
N LEU A 82 24.00 -1.10 -9.01
CA LEU A 82 24.16 -0.23 -10.18
C LEU A 82 22.95 0.69 -10.40
N ILE A 83 21.79 0.38 -9.80
CA ILE A 83 20.59 1.22 -9.88
C ILE A 83 20.53 2.14 -8.66
N GLN A 84 21.00 3.37 -8.81
CA GLN A 84 20.80 4.44 -7.82
C GLN A 84 19.70 5.37 -8.32
N VAL A 85 18.72 5.66 -7.47
CA VAL A 85 17.71 6.68 -7.75
C VAL A 85 18.30 8.03 -7.36
N ASP A 86 18.31 8.98 -8.30
CA ASP A 86 18.74 10.36 -8.07
C ASP A 86 17.60 11.16 -7.46
N ASP A 87 17.82 11.76 -6.29
CA ASP A 87 16.83 12.58 -5.58
C ASP A 87 16.30 13.73 -6.46
N ALA A 88 17.13 14.30 -7.34
CA ALA A 88 16.71 15.39 -8.23
C ALA A 88 15.63 14.93 -9.23
N LEU A 89 15.66 13.67 -9.66
CA LEU A 89 14.65 13.10 -10.55
C LEU A 89 13.33 12.81 -9.80
N ILE A 90 13.40 12.50 -8.50
CA ILE A 90 12.21 12.33 -7.66
C ILE A 90 11.48 13.68 -7.53
N ASP A 91 12.21 14.73 -7.19
CA ASP A 91 11.65 16.08 -7.02
C ASP A 91 10.97 16.59 -8.30
N GLU A 92 11.58 16.34 -9.47
CA GLU A 92 10.99 16.67 -10.76
C GLU A 92 9.66 15.92 -10.97
N ARG A 93 9.65 14.59 -10.79
CA ARG A 93 8.44 13.75 -10.94
C ARG A 93 7.31 14.15 -9.98
N VAL A 94 7.64 14.48 -8.74
CA VAL A 94 6.66 14.94 -7.75
C VAL A 94 6.07 16.29 -8.16
N ASN A 95 6.89 17.23 -8.61
CA ASN A 95 6.42 18.54 -9.09
C ASN A 95 5.52 18.43 -10.32
N GLU A 96 5.84 17.54 -11.26
CA GLU A 96 4.98 17.24 -12.40
C GLU A 96 3.62 16.70 -11.95
N GLN A 97 3.61 15.74 -11.01
CA GLN A 97 2.38 15.16 -10.47
C GLN A 97 1.51 16.21 -9.76
N ILE A 98 2.12 17.08 -8.94
CA ILE A 98 1.44 18.20 -8.28
C ILE A 98 0.83 19.14 -9.31
N THR A 99 1.58 19.48 -10.36
CA THR A 99 1.10 20.38 -11.43
C THR A 99 -0.09 19.77 -12.16
N GLN A 100 -0.06 18.47 -12.47
CA GLN A 100 -1.18 17.76 -13.11
C GLN A 100 -2.43 17.73 -12.22
N LEU A 101 -2.27 17.45 -10.92
CA LEU A 101 -3.38 17.50 -9.96
C LEU A 101 -3.94 18.92 -9.85
N ALA A 102 -3.09 19.93 -9.73
CA ALA A 102 -3.52 21.34 -9.66
C ALA A 102 -4.31 21.76 -10.91
N GLN A 103 -3.89 21.33 -12.09
CA GLN A 103 -4.62 21.56 -13.34
C GLN A 103 -5.98 20.82 -13.37
N GLN A 104 -6.06 19.59 -12.86
CA GLN A 104 -7.32 18.83 -12.78
C GLN A 104 -8.31 19.43 -11.77
N PHE A 105 -7.83 19.95 -10.63
CA PHE A 105 -8.67 20.51 -9.58
C PHE A 105 -8.97 22.02 -9.70
N GLY A 106 -8.23 22.78 -10.51
CA GLY A 106 -8.41 24.25 -10.68
C GLY A 106 -8.46 24.78 -12.11
N GLY A 107 -8.33 23.93 -13.13
CA GLY A 107 -7.82 24.34 -14.45
C GLY A 107 -8.72 25.07 -15.44
N GLN A 108 -10.04 25.21 -15.24
CA GLN A 108 -10.88 25.88 -16.26
C GLN A 108 -11.93 26.84 -15.69
N THR A 109 -12.62 26.47 -14.62
CA THR A 109 -13.69 27.29 -14.02
C THR A 109 -13.17 28.53 -13.28
N GLN A 110 -12.03 28.42 -12.56
CA GLN A 110 -11.45 29.57 -11.84
C GLN A 110 -10.70 30.53 -12.77
N PHE A 111 -10.04 30.02 -13.81
CA PHE A 111 -9.34 30.84 -14.80
C PHE A 111 -10.30 31.72 -15.63
N GLN A 112 -11.45 31.18 -16.04
CA GLN A 112 -12.48 31.97 -16.74
C GLN A 112 -13.18 32.99 -15.84
N GLN A 113 -13.37 32.68 -14.56
CA GLN A 113 -13.93 33.63 -13.59
C GLN A 113 -12.96 34.77 -13.25
N ALA A 114 -11.65 34.53 -13.26
CA ALA A 114 -10.64 35.55 -13.03
C ALA A 114 -10.45 36.51 -14.22
N LEU A 115 -10.72 36.06 -15.45
CA LEU A 115 -10.63 36.90 -16.66
C LEU A 115 -11.93 37.65 -17.00
N ALA A 116 -13.05 37.28 -16.37
CA ALA A 116 -14.34 37.94 -16.52
C ALA A 116 -14.60 39.02 -15.45
N ALA A 117 -13.62 39.30 -14.59
CA ALA A 117 -13.65 40.32 -13.54
C ALA A 117 -12.89 41.58 -13.96
#